data_AF-A0A158QZH3-F1
#
_entry.id   AF-A0A158QZH3-F1
#
_cell.length_a   1.000
_cell.length_b   1.000
_cell.length_c   1.000
_cell.angle_alpha   90.00
_cell.angle_beta   90.00
_cell.angle_gamma   90.00
#
_symmetry.space_group_name_H-M   'P 1'
#
loop_
_entity.id
_entity.type
_entity.pdbx_description
1 polymer ?
#
loop_
_entity_poly.entity_id
_entity_poly.type
_entity_poly.pdbx_seq_one_letter_code
_entity_poly.pdbx_strand_id
1 'polypeptide(L)'
;MSGNERPLFSVNPDREAILIGIIYISLSGFMIPFYLIFNWVMWTDKDLKRVMMYRLMNQINLIDFGQLICHFISGFFPIFPEITRRSPFFSSFIGSTVNSLWQAMFPYIAVLSVSRILIIRKRMNPDRLNKELKIVLVIGWVFSITVWLWSWFGMAFVFGRIGWEYDATKWSSMPLKVTSYYF
;
A
#
# COMPACT_ATOMS: atom_id res chain seq x y z
N MET A 1 37.81 5.56 17.54
CA MET A 1 37.44 4.16 17.21
C MET A 1 36.37 4.19 16.13
N SER A 2 36.74 4.30 14.85
CA SER A 2 35.80 4.19 13.73
C SER A 2 35.58 2.71 13.45
N GLY A 3 34.57 2.15 14.12
CA GLY A 3 34.20 0.74 13.97
C GLY A 3 33.84 0.40 12.53
N ASN A 4 34.20 -0.82 12.15
CA ASN A 4 34.08 -1.42 10.84
C ASN A 4 32.60 -1.62 10.43
N GLU A 5 31.85 -0.53 10.21
CA GLU A 5 30.47 -0.62 9.77
C GLU A 5 30.41 -1.04 8.30
N ARG A 6 29.65 -2.10 8.00
CA ARG A 6 29.46 -2.56 6.62
C ARG A 6 28.84 -1.44 5.76
N PRO A 7 29.27 -1.26 4.50
CA PRO A 7 28.69 -0.25 3.62
C PRO A 7 27.16 -0.38 3.50
N LEU A 8 26.46 0.75 3.32
CA LEU A 8 24.99 0.78 3.18
C LEU A 8 24.48 -0.17 2.08
N PHE A 9 25.23 -0.29 0.98
CA PHE A 9 24.94 -1.18 -0.15
C PHE A 9 25.70 -2.50 -0.06
N SER A 10 25.85 -3.05 1.14
CA SER A 10 26.36 -4.41 1.32
C SER A 10 25.33 -5.42 0.83
N VAL A 11 25.69 -6.19 -0.19
CA VAL A 11 24.83 -7.25 -0.75
C VAL A 11 24.62 -8.35 0.28
N ASN A 12 23.38 -8.82 0.39
CA ASN A 12 22.99 -9.93 1.25
C ASN A 12 23.64 -11.25 0.79
N PRO A 13 24.29 -12.04 1.65
CA PRO A 13 24.80 -13.36 1.26
C PRO A 13 23.70 -14.38 0.96
N ASP A 14 22.46 -14.18 1.44
CA ASP A 14 21.33 -15.08 1.18
C ASP A 14 20.80 -14.89 -0.25
N ARG A 15 20.97 -15.93 -1.09
CA ARG A 15 20.51 -15.94 -2.48
C ARG A 15 18.99 -15.83 -2.60
N GLU A 16 18.23 -16.40 -1.67
CA GLU A 16 16.77 -16.35 -1.69
C GLU A 16 16.29 -14.92 -1.48
N ALA A 17 16.89 -14.21 -0.51
CA ALA A 17 16.58 -12.81 -0.23
C ALA A 17 16.89 -11.91 -1.43
N ILE A 18 18.04 -12.10 -2.08
CA ILE A 18 18.37 -11.36 -3.30
C ILE A 18 17.33 -11.63 -4.39
N LEU A 19 16.96 -12.89 -4.61
CA LEU A 19 15.97 -13.26 -5.63
C LEU A 19 14.62 -12.60 -5.37
N ILE A 20 14.13 -12.60 -4.13
CA ILE A 20 12.89 -11.92 -3.74
C ILE A 20 12.98 -10.42 -4.04
N GLY A 21 14.10 -9.78 -3.69
CA GLY A 21 14.33 -8.37 -4.00
C GLY A 21 14.30 -8.06 -5.49
N ILE A 22 14.97 -8.88 -6.30
CA ILE A 22 14.96 -8.75 -7.76
C ILE A 22 13.55 -8.90 -8.32
N ILE A 23 12.75 -9.87 -7.82
CA ILE A 23 11.36 -10.07 -8.25
C ILE A 23 10.53 -8.83 -7.92
N TYR A 24 10.63 -8.29 -6.69
CA TYR A 24 9.92 -7.08 -6.28
C TYR A 24 10.27 -5.89 -7.19
N ILE A 25 11.56 -5.62 -7.39
CA ILE A 25 12.04 -4.51 -8.23
C ILE A 25 11.59 -4.70 -9.68
N SER A 26 11.74 -5.89 -10.24
CA SER A 26 11.46 -6.15 -11.65
C SER A 26 9.98 -6.09 -11.96
N LEU A 27 9.14 -6.75 -11.15
CA LEU A 27 7.69 -6.76 -11.34
C LEU A 27 7.10 -5.37 -11.12
N SER A 28 7.48 -4.69 -10.04
CA SER A 28 6.98 -3.34 -9.76
C SER A 28 7.51 -2.32 -10.76
N GLY A 29 8.81 -2.37 -11.08
CA GLY A 29 9.45 -1.49 -12.05
C GLY A 29 8.84 -1.60 -13.45
N PHE A 30 8.51 -2.82 -13.88
CA PHE A 30 7.82 -3.04 -15.16
C PHE A 30 6.41 -2.44 -15.19
N MET A 31 5.65 -2.53 -14.09
CA MET A 31 4.26 -2.06 -14.02
C MET A 31 4.13 -0.54 -13.84
N ILE A 32 5.14 0.13 -13.28
CA ILE A 32 5.11 1.58 -12.99
C ILE A 32 4.78 2.42 -14.24
N PRO A 33 5.44 2.23 -15.41
CA PRO A 33 5.11 2.96 -16.63
C PRO A 33 3.65 2.81 -17.07
N PHE A 34 3.07 1.62 -16.94
CA PHE A 34 1.68 1.37 -17.30
C PHE A 34 0.72 2.14 -16.39
N TYR A 35 0.97 2.13 -15.07
CA TYR A 35 0.16 2.91 -14.12
C TYR A 35 0.31 4.42 -14.34
N LEU A 36 1.49 4.91 -14.72
CA LEU A 36 1.70 6.32 -15.06
C LEU A 36 0.83 6.74 -16.26
N ILE A 37 0.85 5.95 -17.33
CA ILE A 37 0.01 6.20 -18.53
C ILE A 37 -1.47 6.12 -18.16
N PHE A 38 -1.87 5.09 -17.43
CA PHE A 38 -3.27 4.86 -17.07
C PHE A 38 -3.82 5.99 -16.19
N ASN A 39 -3.09 6.36 -15.14
CA ASN A 39 -3.47 7.48 -14.26
C ASN A 39 -3.52 8.81 -15.03
N TRP A 40 -2.59 9.03 -15.96
CA TRP A 40 -2.61 10.21 -16.83
C TRP A 40 -3.88 10.29 -17.68
N VAL A 41 -4.30 9.19 -18.31
CA VAL A 41 -5.55 9.13 -19.08
C VAL A 41 -6.75 9.41 -18.18
N MET A 42 -6.83 8.74 -17.02
CA MET A 42 -7.93 8.90 -16.06
C MET A 42 -8.06 10.33 -15.50
N TRP A 43 -6.97 11.10 -15.47
CA TRP A 43 -6.97 12.51 -15.03
C TRP A 43 -7.16 13.54 -16.14
N THR A 44 -6.89 13.18 -17.38
CA THR A 44 -6.95 14.10 -18.53
C THR A 44 -8.29 14.03 -19.25
N ASP A 45 -8.88 12.82 -19.34
CA ASP A 45 -10.15 12.61 -20.03
C ASP A 45 -11.33 13.22 -19.25
N LYS A 46 -12.05 14.14 -19.89
CA LYS A 46 -13.17 14.87 -19.28
C LYS A 46 -14.42 14.00 -19.12
N ASP A 47 -14.63 13.05 -20.01
CA ASP A 47 -15.80 12.16 -19.98
C ASP A 47 -15.65 11.13 -18.87
N LEU A 48 -14.44 10.59 -18.68
CA LEU A 48 -14.13 9.70 -17.55
C LEU A 48 -14.31 10.42 -16.21
N LYS A 49 -13.84 11.66 -16.09
CA LYS A 49 -13.94 12.43 -14.84
C LYS A 49 -15.37 12.82 -14.47
N ARG A 50 -16.27 12.88 -15.45
CA ARG A 50 -17.67 13.25 -15.22
C ARG A 50 -18.41 12.17 -14.43
N VAL A 51 -18.09 10.89 -14.67
CA VAL A 51 -18.76 9.77 -14.02
C VAL A 51 -18.10 9.47 -12.67
N MET A 52 -18.92 9.47 -11.61
CA MET A 52 -18.43 9.24 -10.24
C MET A 52 -17.75 7.87 -10.07
N MET A 53 -18.26 6.84 -10.75
CA MET A 53 -17.67 5.49 -10.69
C MET A 53 -16.24 5.45 -11.22
N TYR A 54 -15.93 6.15 -12.31
CA TYR A 54 -14.57 6.23 -12.84
C TYR A 54 -13.65 7.05 -11.92
N ARG A 55 -14.18 8.07 -11.23
CA ARG A 55 -13.42 8.78 -10.20
C ARG A 55 -13.03 7.88 -9.04
N LEU A 56 -13.95 7.03 -8.56
CA LEU A 56 -13.66 6.04 -7.51
C LEU A 56 -12.64 4.99 -7.99
N MET A 57 -12.78 4.51 -9.22
CA MET A 57 -11.80 3.60 -9.83
C MET A 57 -10.42 4.24 -9.93
N ASN A 58 -10.35 5.54 -10.27
CA ASN A 58 -9.08 6.25 -10.29
C ASN A 58 -8.42 6.33 -8.90
N GLN A 59 -9.20 6.41 -7.81
CA GLN A 59 -8.62 6.36 -6.46
C GLN A 59 -7.99 5.00 -6.16
N ILE A 60 -8.61 3.89 -6.58
CA ILE A 60 -7.98 2.56 -6.47
C ILE A 60 -6.68 2.52 -7.26
N ASN A 61 -6.66 3.03 -8.49
CA ASN A 61 -5.44 3.05 -9.30
C ASN A 61 -4.30 3.83 -8.64
N LEU A 62 -4.61 4.91 -7.92
CA LEU A 62 -3.62 5.67 -7.16
C LEU A 62 -3.12 4.90 -5.93
N ILE A 63 -4.02 4.21 -5.24
CA ILE A 63 -3.66 3.36 -4.10
C ILE A 63 -2.75 2.21 -4.55
N ASP A 64 -3.10 1.53 -5.65
CA ASP A 64 -2.27 0.48 -6.26
C ASP A 64 -0.92 1.01 -6.74
N PHE A 65 -0.91 2.17 -7.38
CA PHE A 65 0.33 2.80 -7.81
C PHE A 65 1.25 3.13 -6.63
N GLY A 66 0.67 3.62 -5.52
CA GLY A 66 1.41 3.83 -4.27
C GLY A 66 1.99 2.52 -3.71
N GLN A 67 1.22 1.43 -3.71
CA GLN A 67 1.72 0.11 -3.30
C GLN A 67 2.87 -0.34 -4.19
N LEU A 68 2.76 -0.12 -5.50
CA LEU A 68 3.78 -0.49 -6.48
C LEU A 68 5.11 0.22 -6.23
N ILE A 69 5.07 1.53 -5.93
CA ILE A 69 6.25 2.30 -5.53
C ILE A 69 6.84 1.74 -4.24
N CYS A 70 5.99 1.43 -3.25
CA CYS A 70 6.45 0.85 -1.99
C CYS A 70 7.11 -0.53 -2.20
N HIS A 71 6.53 -1.39 -3.04
CA HIS A 71 7.11 -2.69 -3.37
C HIS A 71 8.44 -2.57 -4.12
N PHE A 72 8.54 -1.62 -5.06
CA PHE A 72 9.80 -1.32 -5.74
C PHE A 72 10.90 -0.92 -4.74
N ILE A 73 10.60 0.01 -3.82
CA ILE A 73 11.53 0.42 -2.76
C ILE A 73 11.85 -0.75 -1.82
N SER A 74 10.84 -1.52 -1.42
CA SER A 74 10.98 -2.67 -0.52
C SER A 74 11.89 -3.74 -1.11
N GLY A 75 11.93 -3.91 -2.43
CA GLY A 75 12.81 -4.87 -3.09
C GLY A 75 14.30 -4.60 -2.90
N PHE A 76 14.70 -3.37 -2.55
CA PHE A 76 16.09 -3.07 -2.18
C PHE A 76 16.44 -3.57 -0.77
N PHE A 77 15.48 -3.73 0.13
CA PHE A 77 15.73 -4.14 1.52
C PHE A 77 16.33 -5.54 1.67
N PRO A 78 15.84 -6.59 0.99
CA PRO A 78 16.45 -7.90 1.10
C PRO A 78 17.77 -8.02 0.34
N ILE A 79 18.02 -7.17 -0.69
CA ILE A 79 19.30 -7.10 -1.41
C ILE A 79 20.36 -6.38 -0.56
N PHE A 80 19.97 -5.27 0.08
CA PHE A 80 20.82 -4.39 0.88
C PHE A 80 20.25 -4.23 2.31
N PRO A 81 20.38 -5.26 3.17
CA PRO A 81 19.77 -5.29 4.51
C PRO A 81 20.27 -4.19 5.44
N GLU A 82 21.42 -3.60 5.15
CA GLU A 82 21.97 -2.50 5.94
C GLU A 82 21.10 -1.24 5.87
N ILE A 83 20.29 -1.07 4.82
CA ILE A 83 19.32 0.03 4.69
C ILE A 83 18.29 -0.03 5.81
N THR A 84 17.70 -1.21 6.06
CA THR A 84 16.68 -1.38 7.11
C THR A 84 17.30 -1.35 8.51
N ARG A 85 18.54 -1.84 8.65
CA ARG A 85 19.28 -1.81 9.92
C ARG A 85 19.64 -0.39 10.36
N ARG A 86 20.09 0.45 9.42
CA ARG A 86 20.48 1.84 9.71
C ARG A 86 19.29 2.80 9.76
N SER A 87 18.22 2.50 9.03
CA SER A 87 17.02 3.34 9.00
C SER A 87 15.75 2.53 9.25
N PRO A 88 15.57 1.98 10.47
CA PRO A 88 14.38 1.20 10.82
C PRO A 88 13.11 2.05 10.77
N PHE A 89 13.20 3.35 11.07
CA PHE A 89 12.08 4.27 10.96
C PHE A 89 11.59 4.44 9.51
N PHE A 90 12.52 4.53 8.55
CA PHE A 90 12.19 4.56 7.12
C PHE A 90 11.63 3.21 6.65
N SER A 91 12.26 2.09 7.04
CA SER A 91 11.73 0.77 6.72
C SER A 91 10.30 0.61 7.24
N SER A 92 10.03 1.02 8.48
CA SER A 92 8.69 0.93 9.06
C SER A 92 7.69 1.87 8.40
N PHE A 93 8.12 3.04 7.93
CA PHE A 93 7.30 3.93 7.11
C PHE A 93 6.84 3.23 5.83
N ILE A 94 7.75 2.60 5.09
CA ILE A 94 7.40 1.90 3.83
C ILE A 94 6.47 0.72 4.11
N GLY A 95 6.77 -0.11 5.12
CA GLY A 95 5.93 -1.24 5.52
C GLY A 95 4.53 -0.82 5.98
N SER A 96 4.44 0.22 6.80
CA SER A 96 3.16 0.78 7.23
C SER A 96 2.37 1.34 6.05
N THR A 97 3.06 2.01 5.12
CA THR A 97 2.43 2.60 3.93
C THR A 97 1.84 1.53 3.01
N VAL A 98 2.60 0.49 2.66
CA VAL A 98 2.08 -0.58 1.79
C VAL A 98 0.89 -1.30 2.42
N ASN A 99 0.97 -1.59 3.73
CA ASN A 99 -0.13 -2.23 4.45
C ASN A 99 -1.38 -1.34 4.52
N SER A 100 -1.22 -0.06 4.84
CA SER A 100 -2.35 0.86 4.91
C SER A 100 -2.98 1.16 3.55
N LEU A 101 -2.19 1.21 2.48
CA LEU A 101 -2.71 1.32 1.13
C LEU A 101 -3.51 0.07 0.74
N TRP A 102 -3.01 -1.13 1.08
CA TRP A 102 -3.77 -2.36 0.88
C TRP A 102 -5.12 -2.33 1.60
N GLN A 103 -5.14 -1.90 2.87
CA GLN A 103 -6.38 -1.73 3.64
C GLN A 103 -7.31 -0.65 3.06
N ALA A 104 -6.75 0.44 2.54
CA ALA A 104 -7.52 1.52 1.92
C ALA A 104 -8.25 1.07 0.65
N MET A 105 -7.80 0.01 -0.04
CA MET A 105 -8.52 -0.54 -1.19
C MET A 105 -9.87 -1.13 -0.80
N PHE A 106 -9.97 -1.78 0.35
CA PHE A 106 -11.17 -2.49 0.80
C PHE A 106 -12.46 -1.63 0.74
N PRO A 107 -12.52 -0.43 1.38
CA PRO A 107 -13.72 0.40 1.31
C PRO A 107 -14.05 0.85 -0.11
N TYR A 108 -13.06 1.11 -0.97
CA TYR A 108 -13.31 1.47 -2.37
C TYR A 108 -13.89 0.31 -3.18
N ILE A 109 -13.34 -0.89 -3.05
CA ILE A 109 -13.84 -2.09 -3.75
C ILE A 109 -15.25 -2.42 -3.29
N ALA A 110 -15.52 -2.35 -1.98
CA ALA A 110 -16.84 -2.58 -1.42
C ALA A 110 -17.86 -1.56 -1.96
N VAL A 111 -17.52 -0.27 -1.93
CA VAL A 111 -18.40 0.81 -2.41
C VAL A 111 -18.64 0.70 -3.91
N LEU A 112 -17.62 0.37 -4.72
CA LEU A 112 -17.79 0.15 -6.16
C LEU A 112 -18.69 -1.05 -6.45
N SER A 113 -18.51 -2.15 -5.72
CA SER A 113 -19.31 -3.37 -5.89
C SER A 113 -20.78 -3.13 -5.57
N VAL A 114 -21.07 -2.49 -4.43
CA VAL A 114 -22.45 -2.11 -4.06
C VAL A 114 -23.03 -1.10 -5.04
N SER A 115 -22.23 -0.11 -5.46
CA SER A 115 -22.63 0.89 -6.45
C SER A 115 -23.07 0.25 -7.77
N ARG A 116 -22.32 -0.73 -8.27
CA ARG A 116 -22.65 -1.48 -9.49
C ARG A 116 -24.00 -2.19 -9.36
N ILE A 117 -24.26 -2.85 -8.23
CA ILE A 117 -25.55 -3.52 -7.97
C ILE A 117 -26.70 -2.51 -7.96
N LEU A 118 -26.54 -1.37 -7.26
CA LEU A 118 -27.57 -0.34 -7.17
C LEU A 118 -27.88 0.30 -8.54
N ILE A 119 -26.86 0.52 -9.37
CA ILE A 119 -27.03 1.05 -10.74
C ILE A 119 -27.79 0.05 -11.61
N ILE A 120 -27.41 -1.23 -11.59
CA ILE A 120 -28.10 -2.29 -12.36
C ILE A 120 -29.56 -2.43 -11.92
N ARG A 121 -29.83 -2.32 -10.62
CA ARG A 121 -31.19 -2.32 -10.05
C ARG A 121 -31.94 -0.99 -10.28
N LYS A 122 -31.36 -0.03 -11.01
CA LYS A 122 -31.89 1.32 -11.25
C LYS A 122 -32.25 2.09 -9.96
N ARG A 123 -31.56 1.79 -8.86
CA ARG A 123 -31.72 2.43 -7.54
C ARG A 123 -30.71 3.57 -7.30
N MET A 124 -29.73 3.75 -8.20
CA MET A 124 -28.74 4.81 -8.12
C MET A 124 -28.32 5.27 -9.52
N ASN A 125 -28.03 6.56 -9.68
CA ASN A 125 -27.47 7.12 -10.92
C ASN A 125 -25.94 6.98 -10.90
N PRO A 126 -25.28 6.56 -12.00
CA PRO A 126 -23.81 6.41 -12.07
C PRO A 126 -23.02 7.71 -11.80
N ASP A 127 -23.63 8.88 -11.98
CA ASP A 127 -22.98 10.19 -11.79
C ASP A 127 -22.98 10.65 -10.34
N ARG A 128 -23.74 10.00 -9.45
CA ARG A 128 -23.91 10.42 -8.06
C ARG A 128 -23.76 9.25 -7.10
N LEU A 129 -22.84 9.39 -6.16
CA LEU A 129 -22.69 8.44 -5.06
C LEU A 129 -23.69 8.77 -3.94
N ASN A 130 -24.42 7.76 -3.47
CA ASN A 130 -25.32 7.86 -2.32
C ASN A 130 -24.58 8.32 -1.06
N LYS A 131 -25.30 9.02 -0.17
CA LYS A 131 -24.73 9.53 1.09
C LYS A 131 -24.16 8.41 1.95
N GLU A 132 -24.89 7.31 2.09
CA GLU A 132 -24.44 6.13 2.87
C GLU A 132 -23.09 5.58 2.37
N LEU A 133 -22.93 5.45 1.06
CA LEU A 133 -21.69 4.97 0.47
C LEU A 133 -20.52 5.94 0.66
N LYS A 134 -20.78 7.26 0.68
CA LYS A 134 -19.76 8.25 1.04
C LYS A 134 -19.33 8.11 2.49
N ILE A 135 -20.26 7.86 3.41
CA ILE A 135 -19.93 7.64 4.84
C ILE A 135 -19.01 6.43 4.99
N VAL A 136 -19.32 5.33 4.29
CA VAL A 136 -18.44 4.13 4.28
C VAL A 136 -17.02 4.46 3.79
N LEU A 137 -16.88 5.26 2.72
CA LEU A 137 -15.56 5.69 2.25
C LEU A 137 -14.81 6.53 3.30
N VAL A 138 -15.50 7.47 3.96
CA VAL A 138 -14.89 8.33 4.98
C VAL A 138 -14.42 7.50 6.17
N ILE A 139 -15.26 6.59 6.68
CA ILE A 139 -14.90 5.69 7.78
C ILE A 139 -13.70 4.82 7.38
N GLY A 140 -13.72 4.26 6.17
CA GLY A 140 -12.61 3.46 5.63
C GLY A 140 -11.29 4.24 5.59
N TRP A 141 -11.30 5.49 5.10
CA TRP A 141 -10.10 6.33 5.09
C TRP A 141 -9.59 6.68 6.49
N VAL A 142 -10.49 7.06 7.40
CA VAL A 142 -10.13 7.36 8.78
C VAL A 142 -9.49 6.15 9.44
N PHE A 143 -10.05 4.95 9.22
CA PHE A 143 -9.47 3.69 9.67
C PHE A 143 -8.07 3.47 9.08
N SER A 144 -7.90 3.55 7.75
CA SER A 144 -6.61 3.34 7.09
C SER A 144 -5.53 4.32 7.54
N ILE A 145 -5.87 5.60 7.73
CA ILE A 145 -4.93 6.62 8.23
C ILE A 145 -4.57 6.35 9.69
N THR A 146 -5.54 5.96 10.52
CA THR A 146 -5.27 5.62 11.93
C THR A 146 -4.33 4.44 12.03
N VAL A 147 -4.57 3.37 11.26
CA VAL A 147 -3.69 2.21 11.16
C VAL A 147 -2.31 2.61 10.66
N TRP A 148 -2.22 3.50 9.67
CA TRP A 148 -0.95 3.97 9.11
C TRP A 148 -0.10 4.69 10.16
N LEU A 149 -0.67 5.70 10.83
CA LEU A 149 0.01 6.48 11.86
C LEU A 149 0.43 5.59 13.04
N TRP A 150 -0.48 4.73 13.50
CA TRP A 150 -0.23 3.83 14.63
C TRP A 150 0.89 2.83 14.32
N SER A 151 0.86 2.23 13.13
CA SER A 151 1.87 1.29 12.66
C SER A 151 3.23 1.96 12.52
N TRP A 152 3.28 3.14 11.92
CA TRP A 152 4.53 3.82 11.63
C TRP A 152 5.20 4.36 12.90
N PHE A 153 4.49 5.16 13.71
CA PHE A 153 5.08 5.71 14.94
C PHE A 153 5.40 4.64 15.97
N GLY A 154 4.61 3.57 15.98
CA GLY A 154 4.88 2.40 16.79
C GLY A 154 5.99 1.50 16.24
N MET A 155 6.53 1.78 15.05
CA MET A 155 7.50 0.96 14.34
C MET A 155 7.07 -0.52 14.20
N ALA A 156 5.78 -0.76 13.98
CA ALA A 156 5.18 -2.10 14.02
C ALA A 156 5.70 -3.02 12.91
N PHE A 157 6.12 -2.45 11.77
CA PHE A 157 6.58 -3.21 10.61
C PHE A 157 8.09 -3.28 10.53
N VAL A 158 8.58 -4.49 10.30
CA VAL A 158 9.96 -4.81 9.97
C VAL A 158 10.01 -5.62 8.68
N PHE A 159 11.06 -5.45 7.88
CA PHE A 159 11.27 -6.29 6.72
C PHE A 159 12.02 -7.56 7.16
N GLY A 160 11.29 -8.68 7.20
CA GLY A 160 11.81 -9.98 7.59
C GLY A 160 12.51 -10.70 6.44
N ARG A 161 12.52 -12.04 6.48
CA ARG A 161 13.28 -12.85 5.51
C ARG A 161 12.62 -12.90 4.13
N ILE A 162 11.29 -13.00 4.09
CA ILE A 162 10.52 -13.22 2.85
C ILE A 162 9.62 -12.02 2.51
N GLY A 163 9.42 -11.10 3.46
CA GLY A 163 8.59 -9.92 3.25
C GLY A 163 8.34 -9.11 4.53
N TRP A 164 7.24 -8.36 4.53
CA TRP A 164 6.83 -7.54 5.65
C TRP A 164 6.28 -8.37 6.81
N GLU A 165 6.80 -8.13 8.00
CA GLU A 165 6.42 -8.82 9.23
C GLU A 165 6.10 -7.82 10.34
N TYR A 166 5.23 -8.23 11.27
CA TYR A 166 4.96 -7.45 12.48
C TYR A 166 6.00 -7.76 13.56
N ASP A 167 6.68 -6.73 14.06
CA ASP A 167 7.54 -6.86 15.22
C ASP A 167 6.68 -6.95 16.49
N ALA A 168 6.50 -8.18 16.96
CA ALA A 168 5.70 -8.51 18.14
C ALA A 168 6.19 -7.87 19.44
N THR A 169 7.42 -7.35 19.48
CA THR A 169 7.96 -6.65 20.65
C THR A 169 7.45 -5.21 20.75
N LYS A 170 6.87 -4.66 19.68
CA LYS A 170 6.35 -3.29 19.66
C LYS A 170 4.93 -3.23 20.18
N TRP A 171 4.65 -2.25 21.04
CA TRP A 171 3.33 -1.99 21.63
C TRP A 171 2.23 -1.81 20.58
N SER A 172 2.59 -1.25 19.43
CA SER A 172 1.67 -0.99 18.31
C SER A 172 1.26 -2.25 17.56
N SER A 173 2.04 -3.34 17.65
CA SER A 173 1.81 -4.58 16.89
C SER A 173 0.66 -5.43 17.43
N MET A 174 0.32 -5.31 18.72
CA MET A 174 -0.65 -6.19 19.37
C MET A 174 -2.08 -5.97 18.87
N PRO A 175 -2.59 -4.73 18.73
CA PRO A 175 -3.89 -4.50 18.09
C PRO A 175 -3.88 -4.82 16.59
N LEU A 176 -2.75 -4.58 15.91
CA LEU A 176 -2.62 -4.77 14.46
C LEU A 176 -2.63 -6.25 14.07
N LYS A 177 -2.00 -7.11 14.86
CA LYS A 177 -2.04 -8.57 14.66
C LYS A 177 -3.48 -9.08 14.65
N VAL A 178 -4.28 -8.65 15.62
CA VAL A 178 -5.70 -9.02 15.70
C VAL A 178 -6.41 -8.60 14.42
N THR A 179 -6.22 -7.36 13.93
CA THR A 179 -6.83 -6.92 12.67
C THR A 179 -6.36 -7.71 11.45
N SER A 180 -5.09 -8.13 11.37
CA SER A 180 -4.57 -8.93 10.24
C SER A 180 -4.99 -10.40 10.23
N TYR A 181 -5.52 -10.95 11.32
CA TYR A 181 -6.06 -12.33 11.35
C TYR A 181 -7.53 -12.42 10.94
N TYR A 182 -8.27 -11.30 10.96
CA TYR A 182 -9.71 -11.25 10.67
C TYR A 182 -10.03 -10.66 9.30
N PHE A 183 -9.01 -10.36 8.49
CA PHE A 183 -9.10 -9.93 7.08
C PHE A 183 -8.12 -10.72 6.23
#